data_AF-A0A950DKI6-F1
#
_entry.id   AF-A0A950DKI6-F1
#
_cell.length_a   1.000
_cell.length_b   1.000
_cell.length_c   1.000
_cell.angle_alpha   90.00
_cell.angle_beta   90.00
_cell.angle_gamma   90.00
#
_symmetry.space_group_name_H-M   'P 1'
#
loop_
_entity.id
_entity.type
_entity.pdbx_description
1 polymer ?
#
loop_
_entity_poly.entity_id
_entity_poly.type
_entity_poly.pdbx_seq_one_letter_code
_entity_poly.pdbx_strand_id
1 'polypeptide(L)' 'MRYAEGMTRTPAEVSDAVFAEVRAQFSDEQVIELTQAIALENFRARFNCALKIESDGLCTLPPDHPVRNALKGG' A
#
# COMPACT_ATOMS: atom_id res chain seq x y z
N MET A 1 -0.27 -7.05 -5.17
CA MET A 1 -1.46 -7.49 -5.94
C MET A 1 -1.93 -6.35 -6.82
N ARG A 2 -2.31 -6.61 -8.08
CA ARG A 2 -2.76 -5.58 -9.05
C ARG A 2 -3.94 -4.73 -8.56
N TYR A 3 -4.85 -5.32 -7.79
CA TYR A 3 -6.00 -4.61 -7.23
C TYR A 3 -5.61 -3.51 -6.23
N ALA A 4 -4.74 -3.85 -5.27
CA ALA A 4 -4.21 -2.88 -4.30
C ALA A 4 -3.39 -1.79 -4.99
N GLU A 5 -2.60 -2.16 -6.00
CA GLU A 5 -1.84 -1.19 -6.81
C GLU A 5 -2.76 -0.19 -7.51
N GLY A 6 -3.81 -0.67 -8.20
CA GLY A 6 -4.81 0.19 -8.84
C GLY A 6 -5.53 1.12 -7.86
N MET A 7 -5.90 0.61 -6.68
CA MET A 7 -6.53 1.37 -5.60
C MET A 7 -5.62 2.45 -4.98
N THR A 8 -4.29 2.28 -5.03
CA THR A 8 -3.30 3.21 -4.45
C THR A 8 -2.81 4.27 -5.45
N ARG A 9 -3.07 4.12 -6.76
CA ARG A 9 -2.74 5.14 -7.77
C ARG A 9 -3.51 6.44 -7.54
N THR A 10 -3.01 7.53 -8.13
CA THR A 10 -3.69 8.83 -8.16
C THR A 10 -3.74 9.32 -9.62
N PRO A 11 -4.92 9.30 -10.28
CA PRO A 11 -6.22 8.85 -9.76
C PRO A 11 -6.24 7.33 -9.47
N ALA A 12 -7.09 6.91 -8.54
CA ALA A 12 -7.30 5.49 -8.25
C ALA A 12 -8.05 4.87 -9.42
N GLU A 13 -7.52 3.78 -9.96
CA GLU A 13 -8.03 3.16 -11.19
C GLU A 13 -7.81 1.64 -11.11
N VAL A 14 -8.91 0.90 -11.09
CA VAL A 14 -8.92 -0.56 -11.16
C VAL A 14 -9.71 -0.94 -12.40
N SER A 15 -9.10 -1.67 -13.33
CA SER A 15 -9.81 -2.16 -14.52
C SER A 15 -10.77 -3.28 -14.18
N ASP A 16 -11.83 -3.43 -14.98
CA ASP A 16 -12.81 -4.51 -14.82
C ASP A 16 -12.17 -5.89 -14.82
N ALA A 17 -11.13 -6.09 -15.65
CA ALA A 17 -10.36 -7.33 -15.68
C ALA A 17 -9.67 -7.62 -14.34
N VAL A 18 -9.05 -6.62 -13.71
CA VAL A 18 -8.41 -6.78 -12.39
C VAL A 18 -9.46 -7.02 -11.31
N PHE A 19 -10.62 -6.36 -11.38
CA PHE A 19 -11.70 -6.60 -10.43
C PHE A 19 -12.28 -8.01 -10.55
N ALA A 20 -12.46 -8.51 -11.78
CA ALA A 20 -12.93 -9.85 -12.06
C ALA A 20 -11.96 -10.93 -11.53
N GLU A 21 -10.64 -10.70 -11.65
CA GLU A 21 -9.62 -11.60 -11.09
C GLU A 21 -9.73 -11.73 -9.57
N VAL A 22 -10.00 -10.62 -8.87
CA VAL A 22 -10.18 -10.62 -7.41
C VAL A 22 -11.47 -11.35 -7.03
N ARG A 23 -12.57 -11.06 -7.73
CA ARG A 23 -13.87 -11.73 -7.53
C ARG A 23 -13.84 -13.24 -7.81
N ALA A 24 -12.90 -13.72 -8.62
CA ALA A 24 -12.71 -15.14 -8.86
C ALA A 24 -12.02 -15.86 -7.69
N GLN A 25 -11.36 -15.14 -6.78
CA GLN A 25 -10.59 -15.71 -5.67
C GLN A 25 -11.23 -15.45 -4.29
N PHE A 26 -12.08 -14.43 -4.18
CA PHE A 26 -12.66 -13.97 -2.94
C PHE A 26 -14.18 -13.86 -3.03
N SER A 27 -14.88 -14.15 -1.93
CA SER A 27 -16.30 -13.84 -1.81
C SER A 27 -16.56 -12.33 -1.82
N ASP A 28 -17.80 -11.93 -2.04
CA ASP A 28 -18.23 -10.54 -2.03
C ASP A 28 -17.83 -9.84 -0.72
N GLU A 29 -18.05 -10.50 0.42
CA GLU A 29 -17.67 -10.00 1.75
C GLU A 29 -16.15 -9.84 1.87
N GLN A 30 -15.38 -10.82 1.41
CA GLN A 30 -13.92 -10.75 1.42
C GLN A 30 -13.38 -9.63 0.52
N VAL A 31 -14.02 -9.36 -0.62
CA VAL A 31 -13.65 -8.22 -1.48
C VAL A 31 -13.96 -6.90 -0.80
N ILE A 32 -15.09 -6.79 -0.09
CA ILE A 32 -15.41 -5.59 0.70
C ILE A 32 -14.35 -5.35 1.77
N GLU A 33 -14.00 -6.37 2.55
CA GLU A 33 -12.98 -6.28 3.60
C GLU A 33 -11.59 -5.92 3.03
N LEU A 34 -11.20 -6.56 1.92
CA LEU A 34 -9.95 -6.25 1.23
C LEU A 34 -9.91 -4.79 0.77
N THR A 35 -11.00 -4.31 0.17
CA THR A 35 -11.14 -2.93 -0.31
C THR A 35 -11.03 -1.95 0.86
N GLN A 36 -11.70 -2.23 1.97
CA GLN A 36 -11.67 -1.42 3.18
C GLN A 36 -10.26 -1.33 3.76
N ALA A 37 -9.54 -2.45 3.85
CA ALA A 37 -8.17 -2.48 4.34
C ALA A 37 -7.24 -1.63 3.46
N ILE A 38 -7.32 -1.78 2.14
CA ILE A 38 -6.51 -0.98 1.20
C ILE A 38 -6.84 0.51 1.32
N ALA A 39 -8.12 0.87 1.39
CA ALA A 39 -8.55 2.26 1.54
C ALA A 39 -8.05 2.89 2.84
N LEU A 40 -8.10 2.14 3.96
CA LEU A 40 -7.62 2.61 5.25
C LEU A 40 -6.10 2.86 5.23
N GLU A 41 -5.32 1.97 4.63
CA GLU A 41 -3.88 2.18 4.50
C GLU A 41 -3.54 3.34 3.56
N ASN A 42 -4.29 3.53 2.47
CA ASN A 42 -4.14 4.71 1.62
C ASN A 42 -4.45 6.02 2.37
N PHE A 43 -5.48 6.02 3.24
CA PHE A 43 -5.77 7.15 4.11
C PHE A 43 -4.62 7.42 5.08
N ARG A 44 -4.14 6.39 5.80
CA ARG A 44 -3.01 6.50 6.73
C ARG A 44 -1.75 7.04 6.06
N ALA A 45 -1.41 6.52 4.88
CA ALA A 45 -0.26 6.98 4.11
C ALA A 45 -0.37 8.46 3.74
N ARG A 46 -1.54 8.90 3.23
CA ARG A 46 -1.77 10.30 2.86
C ARG A 46 -1.80 11.22 4.08
N PHE A 47 -2.41 10.78 5.17
CA PHE A 47 -2.47 11.50 6.45
C PHE A 47 -1.06 11.70 7.02
N ASN A 48 -0.27 10.62 7.13
CA ASN A 48 1.10 10.68 7.63
C ASN A 48 1.97 11.58 6.75
N CYS A 49 1.87 11.46 5.42
CA CYS A 49 2.61 12.30 4.48
C CYS A 49 2.25 13.79 4.66
N ALA A 50 0.95 14.13 4.72
CA ALA A 50 0.50 15.50 4.88
C ALA A 50 0.97 16.14 6.20
N LEU A 51 1.04 15.35 7.27
CA LEU A 51 1.47 15.81 8.60
C LEU A 51 2.97 15.65 8.86
N LYS A 52 3.74 15.16 7.88
CA LYS A 52 5.17 14.83 8.03
C LYS A 52 5.45 13.91 9.22
N ILE A 53 4.55 12.97 9.46
CA ILE A 53 4.72 11.94 10.49
C ILE A 53 5.79 10.95 9.99
N GLU A 54 6.89 10.85 10.72
CA GLU A 54 7.99 9.94 10.40
C GLU A 54 7.66 8.48 10.75
N SER A 55 8.49 7.56 10.26
CA SER A 55 8.35 6.14 10.60
C SER A 55 8.85 5.86 12.01
N ASP A 56 8.12 5.04 12.76
CA ASP A 56 8.54 4.53 14.08
C ASP A 56 9.71 3.52 14.01
N GLY A 57 10.41 3.42 12.88
CA GLY A 57 11.55 2.50 12.71
C GLY A 57 11.17 1.01 12.63
N LEU A 58 9.88 0.69 12.49
CA LEU A 58 9.39 -0.69 12.38
C LEU A 58 9.85 -1.39 11.09
N CYS A 59 10.09 -0.62 10.02
CA CYS A 59 10.66 -1.12 8.78
C CYS A 59 12.16 -0.80 8.73
N THR A 60 12.93 -1.49 9.55
CA THR A 60 14.40 -1.37 9.55
C THR A 60 14.99 -2.27 8.48
N LEU A 61 15.76 -1.67 7.58
CA LEU A 61 16.53 -2.44 6.61
C LEU A 61 17.64 -3.24 7.32
N PRO A 62 18.00 -4.43 6.84
CA PRO A 62 19.16 -5.18 7.33
C PRO A 62 20.44 -4.33 7.33
N PRO A 63 21.40 -4.58 8.24
CA PRO A 63 22.63 -3.79 8.37
C PRO A 63 23.45 -3.67 7.07
N ASP A 64 23.41 -4.70 6.23
CA ASP A 64 24.13 -4.85 4.96
C ASP A 64 23.31 -4.40 3.74
N HIS A 65 22.06 -3.93 3.94
CA HIS A 65 21.19 -3.54 2.84
C HIS A 65 21.75 -2.32 2.09
N PRO A 66 21.90 -2.36 0.74
CA PRO A 66 22.56 -1.30 -0.03
C PRO A 66 22.01 0.11 0.23
N VAL A 67 20.68 0.23 0.39
CA VAL A 67 19.99 1.50 0.66
C VAL A 67 20.26 2.03 2.08
N ARG A 68 20.49 1.16 3.07
CA ARG A 68 20.76 1.57 4.46
C ARG A 68 22.09 2.30 4.59
N ASN A 69 23.08 1.94 3.80
CA ASN A 69 24.39 2.59 3.77
C ASN A 69 24.32 3.97 3.10
N ALA A 70 23.47 4.14 2.09
CA ALA A 70 23.25 5.42 1.43
C ALA A 70 22.58 6.46 2.35
N LEU A 71 21.71 6.03 3.28
CA LEU A 71 21.02 6.91 4.22
C LEU A 71 21.89 7.40 5.39
N LYS A 72 23.05 6.79 5.64
CA LYS A 72 23.97 7.17 6.73
C LYS A 72 25.03 8.20 6.33
N GLY A 73 25.10 8.55 5.04
CA GLY A 73 26.18 9.36 4.45
C GLY A 73 25.84 10.82 4.14
N GLY A 74 24.73 11.35 4.63
CA GLY A 74 24.34 12.76 4.52
C GLY A 74 24.18 13.40 5.89
#